data_AF-A0A9N9JY78-F1
#
_entry.id   AF-A0A9N9JY78-F1
#
_cell.length_a   1.000
_cell.length_b   1.000
_cell.length_c   1.000
_cell.angle_alpha   90.00
_cell.angle_beta   90.00
_cell.angle_gamma   90.00
#
_symmetry.space_group_name_H-M   'P 1'
#
loop_
_entity.id
_entity.type
_entity.pdbx_description
1 polymer ?
#
loop_
_entity_poly.entity_id
_entity_poly.type
_entity_poly.pdbx_seq_one_letter_code
_entity_poly.pdbx_strand_id
1 'polypeptide(L)'
;REGSVKYLFAFDEARMLVGKKGGSKIAEKNSPFYYILRALILLPEGSGIFAVFTDTHSNISNFSPTSYLDPSKRVAGEGYQLFAPFYLLDTMDMNVKFKEVMTLKESEDPQHFFQYGRPLWGALLMPSSDTKGMKSERIIELAMDKLIGGQFFGLWKKNVHIGILDTLAILGPRLCIEIAPQSSYAPDLIANNMRLCISVLEDHKYVVTSMSTEPVLAEASARIMNDSDISLTKLINQLSEALKKGVVDAGYRGELTARLLLLNAWDCCIKKKILDEKKKKTNDSKNYFRFVTLEEFLKSLLADNVYEKIKNRLEET
;
A
#
# COMPACT_ATOMS: atom_id res chain seq x y z
N ARG A 1 -28.79 29.18 3.16
CA ARG A 1 -28.20 28.35 2.08
C ARG A 1 -27.83 29.28 0.94
N GLU A 2 -26.66 29.89 0.99
CA GLU A 2 -26.09 30.67 -0.12
C GLU A 2 -24.58 30.45 -0.07
N GLY A 3 -24.03 29.90 -1.16
CA GLY A 3 -22.70 29.33 -1.21
C GLY A 3 -22.67 27.99 -1.96
N SER A 4 -23.46 27.85 -3.03
CA SER A 4 -23.29 26.71 -3.94
C SER A 4 -22.00 26.90 -4.71
N VAL A 5 -21.12 25.89 -4.70
CA VAL A 5 -19.94 25.87 -5.58
C VAL A 5 -20.42 25.99 -7.03
N LYS A 6 -20.04 27.06 -7.71
CA LYS A 6 -20.34 27.35 -9.13
C LYS A 6 -19.23 26.85 -10.04
N TYR A 7 -17.98 26.96 -9.60
CA TYR A 7 -16.81 26.54 -10.36
C TYR A 7 -15.84 25.79 -9.44
N LEU A 8 -15.38 24.63 -9.89
CA LEU A 8 -14.38 23.81 -9.22
C LEU A 8 -13.16 23.68 -10.13
N PHE A 9 -12.02 24.22 -9.69
CA PHE A 9 -10.73 24.02 -10.35
C PHE A 9 -10.04 22.81 -9.72
N ALA A 10 -9.84 21.73 -10.48
CA ALA A 10 -9.10 20.56 -10.03
C ALA A 10 -7.71 20.54 -10.68
N PHE A 11 -6.66 20.56 -9.86
CA PHE A 11 -5.27 20.49 -10.27
C PHE A 11 -4.72 19.14 -9.89
N ASP A 12 -4.58 18.24 -10.85
CA ASP A 12 -3.98 16.93 -10.64
C ASP A 12 -2.45 16.97 -10.77
N GLU A 13 -1.78 16.05 -10.07
CA GLU A 13 -0.31 16.03 -9.91
C GLU A 13 0.27 17.39 -9.51
N ALA A 14 -0.37 18.01 -8.51
CA ALA A 14 -0.09 19.37 -8.09
C ALA A 14 1.35 19.61 -7.63
N ARG A 15 2.15 18.57 -7.31
CA ARG A 15 3.60 18.67 -7.02
C ARG A 15 4.35 19.39 -8.11
N MET A 16 3.89 19.29 -9.36
CA MET A 16 4.52 19.95 -10.50
C MET A 16 4.45 21.48 -10.38
N LEU A 17 3.53 21.99 -9.56
CA LEU A 17 3.34 23.40 -9.27
C LEU A 17 4.25 23.88 -8.13
N VAL A 18 4.79 22.98 -7.31
CA VAL A 18 5.72 23.30 -6.21
C VAL A 18 7.14 23.22 -6.74
N GLY A 19 7.96 24.25 -6.48
CA GLY A 19 9.34 24.30 -6.96
C GLY A 19 10.16 23.08 -6.49
N LYS A 20 11.13 22.62 -7.29
CA LYS A 20 11.97 21.47 -6.94
C LYS A 20 12.68 21.68 -5.60
N LYS A 21 12.60 20.69 -4.69
CA LYS A 21 13.42 20.64 -3.47
C LYS A 21 14.90 20.70 -3.86
N GLY A 22 15.59 21.77 -3.45
CA GLY A 22 17.00 22.04 -3.78
C GLY A 22 17.28 23.46 -4.30
N GLY A 23 16.25 24.23 -4.65
CA GLY A 23 16.40 25.68 -4.87
C GLY A 23 16.57 26.44 -3.56
N SER A 24 17.23 27.60 -3.58
CA SER A 24 17.31 28.48 -2.39
C SER A 24 15.90 28.82 -1.89
N LYS A 25 15.73 29.21 -0.61
CA LYS A 25 14.44 29.65 -0.02
C LYS A 25 13.71 30.75 -0.83
N ILE A 26 14.39 31.40 -1.77
CA ILE A 26 13.82 32.37 -2.70
C ILE A 26 12.97 31.68 -3.80
N ALA A 27 13.30 30.44 -4.18
CA ALA A 27 12.61 29.68 -5.21
C ALA A 27 11.20 29.21 -4.78
N GLU A 28 10.97 28.94 -3.49
CA GLU A 28 9.64 28.56 -2.98
C GLU A 28 8.61 29.70 -3.12
N LYS A 29 9.06 30.96 -2.97
CA LYS A 29 8.22 32.16 -3.14
C LYS A 29 7.82 32.46 -4.59
N ASN A 30 8.43 31.79 -5.57
CA ASN A 30 8.18 31.98 -7.00
C ASN A 30 7.65 30.70 -7.68
N SER A 31 7.02 29.80 -6.91
CA SER A 31 6.42 28.60 -7.48
C SER A 31 5.09 28.92 -8.18
N PRO A 32 4.74 28.22 -9.29
CA PRO A 32 3.40 28.31 -9.88
C PRO A 32 2.27 28.11 -8.84
N PHE A 33 2.48 27.21 -7.89
CA PHE A 33 1.54 26.98 -6.79
C PHE A 33 1.27 28.25 -5.97
N TYR A 34 2.32 28.98 -5.59
CA TYR A 34 2.18 30.24 -4.86
C TYR A 34 1.40 31.30 -5.64
N TYR A 35 1.65 31.43 -6.95
CA TYR A 35 0.91 32.39 -7.78
C TYR A 35 -0.56 32.02 -7.93
N ILE A 36 -0.88 30.72 -8.04
CA ILE A 36 -2.26 30.24 -8.08
C ILE A 36 -2.96 30.56 -6.75
N LEU A 37 -2.34 30.27 -5.60
CA LEU A 37 -2.90 30.64 -4.29
C LEU A 37 -3.17 32.15 -4.18
N ARG A 38 -2.24 32.99 -4.66
CA ARG A 38 -2.42 34.45 -4.69
C ARG A 38 -3.61 34.86 -5.56
N ALA A 39 -3.76 34.27 -6.74
CA ALA A 39 -4.89 34.54 -7.61
C ALA A 39 -6.22 34.13 -6.95
N LEU A 40 -6.24 32.98 -6.27
CA LEU A 40 -7.43 32.48 -5.55
C LEU A 40 -7.83 33.40 -4.39
N ILE A 41 -6.87 33.97 -3.67
CA ILE A 41 -7.14 34.94 -2.57
C ILE A 41 -7.78 36.23 -3.09
N LEU A 42 -7.50 36.63 -4.34
CA LEU A 42 -8.06 37.84 -4.92
C LEU A 42 -9.50 37.66 -5.44
N LEU A 43 -10.03 36.45 -5.40
CA LEU A 43 -11.40 36.19 -5.82
C LEU A 43 -12.40 36.77 -4.81
N PRO A 44 -13.54 37.34 -5.26
CA PRO A 44 -14.56 37.85 -4.36
C PRO A 44 -15.10 36.75 -3.44
N GLU A 45 -15.28 37.09 -2.16
CA GLU A 45 -16.02 36.23 -1.22
C GLU A 45 -17.42 35.93 -1.75
N GLY A 46 -17.89 34.69 -1.59
CA GLY A 46 -19.20 34.28 -2.10
C GLY A 46 -19.29 34.10 -3.62
N SER A 47 -18.18 34.19 -4.37
CA SER A 47 -18.14 33.91 -5.82
C SER A 47 -18.50 32.46 -6.17
N GLY A 48 -18.47 31.54 -5.20
CA GLY A 48 -18.73 30.11 -5.40
C GLY A 48 -17.60 29.40 -6.13
N ILE A 49 -16.39 29.96 -6.15
CA ILE A 49 -15.23 29.35 -6.77
C ILE A 49 -14.47 28.55 -5.72
N PHE A 50 -14.11 27.31 -6.04
CA PHE A 50 -13.30 26.44 -5.20
C PHE A 50 -12.16 25.83 -6.02
N ALA A 51 -11.02 25.57 -5.39
CA ALA A 51 -9.89 24.91 -6.02
C ALA A 51 -9.43 23.71 -5.17
N VAL A 52 -9.20 22.58 -5.83
CA VAL A 52 -8.70 21.34 -5.25
C VAL A 52 -7.39 20.99 -5.93
N PHE A 53 -6.37 20.74 -5.12
CA PHE A 53 -5.06 20.29 -5.57
C PHE A 53 -4.90 18.83 -5.14
N THR A 54 -4.77 17.93 -6.10
CA THR A 54 -4.57 16.50 -5.85
C THR A 54 -3.13 16.13 -6.18
N ASP A 55 -2.54 15.29 -5.33
CA ASP A 55 -1.20 14.78 -5.57
C ASP A 55 -1.00 13.43 -4.88
N THR A 56 -0.20 12.56 -5.50
CA THR A 56 0.07 11.21 -5.00
C THR A 56 1.39 11.07 -4.23
N HIS A 57 2.37 12.00 -4.33
CA HIS A 57 3.66 11.93 -3.60
C HIS A 57 4.01 13.18 -2.78
N SER A 58 3.07 14.10 -2.61
CA SER A 58 3.39 15.35 -1.93
C SER A 58 3.41 15.16 -0.43
N ASN A 59 4.53 15.56 0.19
CA ASN A 59 4.53 15.82 1.61
C ASN A 59 3.45 16.89 1.87
N ILE A 60 2.50 16.61 2.76
CA ILE A 60 1.39 17.50 3.12
C ILE A 60 1.92 18.90 3.44
N SER A 61 3.12 19.01 4.02
CA SER A 61 3.80 20.27 4.30
C SER A 61 4.06 21.15 3.07
N ASN A 62 4.10 20.59 1.86
CA ASN A 62 4.34 21.34 0.62
C ASN A 62 3.11 22.17 0.19
N PHE A 63 1.90 21.69 0.52
CA PHE A 63 0.62 22.30 0.10
C PHE A 63 -0.11 22.95 1.27
N SER A 64 0.10 22.42 2.48
CA SER A 64 -0.52 22.87 3.71
C SER A 64 0.54 22.86 4.83
N PRO A 65 1.54 23.75 4.75
CA PRO A 65 2.49 23.90 5.85
C PRO A 65 1.73 24.35 7.10
N THR A 66 2.17 23.89 8.27
CA THR A 66 1.65 24.43 9.52
C THR A 66 1.83 25.94 9.55
N SER A 67 0.92 26.68 10.18
CA SER A 67 0.85 28.15 10.12
C SER A 67 2.15 28.89 10.49
N TYR A 68 3.02 28.28 11.30
CA TYR A 68 4.33 28.83 11.67
C TYR A 68 5.49 28.46 10.69
N LEU A 69 5.28 27.48 9.81
CA LEU A 69 6.19 27.13 8.72
C LEU A 69 5.82 27.80 7.40
N ASP A 70 4.67 28.48 7.33
CA ASP A 70 4.29 29.26 6.16
C ASP A 70 5.31 30.41 5.96
N PRO A 71 5.99 30.49 4.80
CA PRO A 71 6.96 31.55 4.51
C PRO A 71 6.34 32.96 4.46
N SER A 72 5.01 33.08 4.52
CA SER A 72 4.24 34.32 4.61
C SER A 72 3.97 34.73 6.06
N LYS A 73 4.67 35.78 6.52
CA LYS A 73 4.38 36.45 7.81
C LYS A 73 2.93 36.96 7.95
N ARG A 74 2.15 37.06 6.87
CA ARG A 74 0.75 37.50 6.90
C ARG A 74 -0.22 36.40 7.33
N VAL A 75 0.04 35.14 6.97
CA VAL A 75 -0.81 34.01 7.39
C VAL A 75 -0.69 33.81 8.90
N ALA A 76 0.53 33.90 9.43
CA ALA A 76 0.78 33.89 10.88
C ALA A 76 0.27 35.15 11.61
N GLY A 77 0.18 36.31 10.94
CA GLY A 77 -0.23 37.58 11.53
C GLY A 77 -1.75 37.80 11.58
N GLU A 78 -2.51 37.16 10.70
CA GLU A 78 -3.98 37.29 10.62
C GLU A 78 -4.73 36.07 11.20
N GLY A 79 -4.02 35.04 11.66
CA GLY A 79 -4.62 33.92 12.40
C GLY A 79 -5.49 32.98 11.57
N TYR A 80 -5.31 32.93 10.24
CA TYR A 80 -6.04 32.01 9.38
C TYR A 80 -5.82 30.55 9.82
N GLN A 81 -6.92 29.87 10.12
CA GLN A 81 -6.92 28.44 10.44
C GLN A 81 -7.02 27.63 9.15
N LEU A 82 -6.20 26.57 9.06
CA LEU A 82 -6.38 25.55 8.03
C LEU A 82 -7.66 24.77 8.33
N PHE A 83 -8.36 24.34 7.27
CA PHE A 83 -9.42 23.36 7.45
C PHE A 83 -8.83 22.08 8.04
N ALA A 84 -9.55 21.48 8.98
CA ALA A 84 -9.20 20.16 9.49
C ALA A 84 -9.10 19.18 8.29
N PRO A 85 -8.06 18.34 8.23
CA PRO A 85 -7.96 17.37 7.16
C PRO A 85 -9.11 16.37 7.27
N PHE A 86 -9.73 16.06 6.13
CA PHE A 86 -10.80 15.09 6.01
C PHE A 86 -10.32 13.89 5.19
N TYR A 87 -10.89 12.71 5.48
CA TYR A 87 -10.48 11.45 4.87
C TYR A 87 -11.71 10.72 4.34
N LEU A 88 -11.60 10.18 3.11
CA LEU A 88 -12.61 9.32 2.52
C LEU A 88 -12.02 7.91 2.38
N LEU A 89 -12.20 7.10 3.43
CA LEU A 89 -11.64 5.75 3.53
C LEU A 89 -12.68 4.64 3.38
N ASP A 90 -13.95 5.00 3.26
CA ASP A 90 -15.13 4.12 3.16
C ASP A 90 -15.31 3.49 1.75
N THR A 91 -14.29 3.59 0.89
CA THR A 91 -14.32 3.01 -0.46
C THR A 91 -13.78 1.58 -0.51
N MET A 92 -13.19 1.10 0.58
CA MET A 92 -12.69 -0.27 0.68
C MET A 92 -13.84 -1.28 0.53
N ASP A 93 -13.58 -2.36 -0.19
CA ASP A 93 -14.53 -3.45 -0.42
C ASP A 93 -15.84 -3.05 -1.11
N MET A 94 -15.93 -1.86 -1.74
CA MET A 94 -17.18 -1.41 -2.39
C MET A 94 -17.64 -2.30 -3.54
N ASN A 95 -16.73 -3.05 -4.16
CA ASN A 95 -17.08 -3.99 -5.23
C ASN A 95 -17.49 -5.38 -4.70
N VAL A 96 -17.33 -5.64 -3.40
CA VAL A 96 -17.55 -6.97 -2.80
C VAL A 96 -19.05 -7.26 -2.71
N LYS A 97 -19.45 -8.38 -3.28
CA LYS A 97 -20.75 -8.99 -3.06
C LYS A 97 -20.60 -10.14 -2.06
N PHE A 98 -20.73 -9.84 -0.77
CA PHE A 98 -20.43 -10.76 0.34
C PHE A 98 -21.19 -12.10 0.35
N LYS A 99 -22.18 -12.30 -0.53
CA LYS A 99 -22.97 -13.54 -0.61
C LYS A 99 -22.45 -14.55 -1.66
N GLU A 100 -21.32 -14.31 -2.31
CA GLU A 100 -20.95 -15.02 -3.55
C GLU A 100 -19.83 -16.08 -3.47
N VAL A 101 -19.10 -16.24 -2.36
CA VAL A 101 -18.06 -17.29 -2.25
C VAL A 101 -18.57 -18.47 -1.43
N MET A 102 -18.92 -19.57 -2.09
CA MET A 102 -19.54 -20.75 -1.48
C MET A 102 -18.60 -21.96 -1.42
N THR A 103 -17.50 -21.94 -2.20
CA THR A 103 -16.55 -23.06 -2.28
C THR A 103 -15.09 -22.62 -2.14
N LEU A 104 -14.22 -23.55 -1.72
CA LEU A 104 -12.76 -23.32 -1.68
C LEU A 104 -12.21 -22.95 -3.07
N LYS A 105 -12.76 -23.51 -4.14
CA LYS A 105 -12.30 -23.21 -5.50
C LYS A 105 -12.65 -21.79 -5.92
N GLU A 106 -13.82 -21.29 -5.54
CA GLU A 106 -14.20 -19.88 -5.77
C GLU A 106 -13.32 -18.92 -4.97
N SER A 107 -12.82 -19.35 -3.79
CA SER A 107 -11.86 -18.55 -3.02
C SER A 107 -10.50 -18.36 -3.71
N GLU A 108 -10.18 -19.22 -4.69
CA GLU A 108 -8.99 -19.11 -5.54
C GLU A 108 -9.28 -18.40 -6.88
N ASP A 109 -10.49 -17.88 -7.11
CA ASP A 109 -10.83 -17.20 -8.36
C ASP A 109 -10.57 -15.69 -8.24
N PRO A 110 -9.67 -15.10 -9.07
CA PRO A 110 -9.45 -13.67 -9.13
C PRO A 110 -10.73 -12.83 -9.30
N GLN A 111 -11.76 -13.35 -9.98
CA GLN A 111 -13.02 -12.63 -10.19
C GLN A 111 -13.73 -12.28 -8.87
N HIS A 112 -13.57 -13.12 -7.85
CA HIS A 112 -14.11 -12.89 -6.51
C HIS A 112 -13.10 -12.15 -5.63
N PHE A 113 -11.85 -12.63 -5.59
CA PHE A 113 -10.87 -12.17 -4.63
C PHE A 113 -10.37 -10.73 -4.89
N PHE A 114 -10.36 -10.26 -6.14
CA PHE A 114 -9.91 -8.91 -6.47
C PHE A 114 -10.98 -7.83 -6.23
N GLN A 115 -12.21 -8.23 -5.87
CA GLN A 115 -13.25 -7.28 -5.47
C GLN A 115 -13.00 -6.70 -4.08
N TYR A 116 -12.25 -7.44 -3.25
CA TYR A 116 -11.82 -7.01 -1.95
C TYR A 116 -10.66 -6.02 -2.03
N GLY A 117 -10.58 -5.13 -1.06
CA GLY A 117 -9.57 -4.09 -1.00
C GLY A 117 -10.02 -2.82 -1.70
N ARG A 118 -9.07 -2.14 -2.35
CA ARG A 118 -9.39 -0.93 -3.12
C ARG A 118 -10.23 -1.26 -4.37
N PRO A 119 -11.23 -0.43 -4.72
CA PRO A 119 -12.06 -0.65 -5.92
C PRO A 119 -11.26 -0.75 -7.22
N LEU A 120 -10.05 -0.18 -7.25
CA LEU A 120 -9.11 -0.26 -8.37
C LEU A 120 -8.95 -1.68 -8.90
N TRP A 121 -8.77 -2.67 -8.02
CA TRP A 121 -8.44 -4.04 -8.44
C TRP A 121 -9.59 -4.71 -9.20
N GLY A 122 -10.81 -4.61 -8.66
CA GLY A 122 -12.02 -5.09 -9.33
C GLY A 122 -12.30 -4.33 -10.62
N ALA A 123 -12.12 -3.00 -10.61
CA ALA A 123 -12.31 -2.17 -11.81
C ALA A 123 -11.35 -2.55 -12.95
N LEU A 124 -10.10 -2.90 -12.65
CA LEU A 124 -9.13 -3.36 -13.66
C LEU A 124 -9.51 -4.71 -14.27
N LEU A 125 -10.18 -5.60 -13.53
CA LEU A 125 -10.68 -6.87 -14.08
C LEU A 125 -11.90 -6.69 -14.98
N MET A 126 -12.75 -5.71 -14.67
CA MET A 126 -14.03 -5.55 -15.35
C MET A 126 -13.84 -4.97 -16.77
N PRO A 127 -14.49 -5.55 -17.80
CA PRO A 127 -14.54 -4.92 -19.11
C PRO A 127 -15.36 -3.63 -19.06
N SER A 128 -14.91 -2.60 -19.78
CA SER A 128 -15.67 -1.39 -20.04
C SER A 128 -16.22 -1.39 -21.47
N SER A 129 -17.00 -0.37 -21.84
CA SER A 129 -17.49 -0.17 -23.23
C SER A 129 -16.38 -0.19 -24.27
N ASP A 130 -15.20 0.31 -23.89
CA ASP A 130 -14.10 0.61 -24.82
C ASP A 130 -12.86 -0.26 -24.62
N THR A 131 -12.80 -1.07 -23.55
CA THR A 131 -11.63 -1.91 -23.25
C THR A 131 -12.03 -3.28 -22.72
N LYS A 132 -11.30 -4.31 -23.17
CA LYS A 132 -11.35 -5.63 -22.52
C LYS A 132 -10.69 -5.48 -21.14
N GLY A 133 -11.33 -6.05 -20.11
CA GLY A 133 -10.78 -6.10 -18.76
C GLY A 133 -9.38 -6.72 -18.74
N MET A 134 -8.56 -6.29 -17.79
CA MET A 134 -7.18 -6.74 -17.66
C MET A 134 -7.14 -8.18 -17.12
N LYS A 135 -6.19 -8.98 -17.63
CA LYS A 135 -5.95 -10.33 -17.10
C LYS A 135 -5.47 -10.24 -15.65
N SER A 136 -5.93 -11.16 -14.81
CA SER A 136 -5.55 -11.23 -13.38
C SER A 136 -4.02 -11.24 -13.17
N GLU A 137 -3.29 -11.99 -13.99
CA GLU A 137 -1.82 -12.03 -13.94
C GLU A 137 -1.19 -10.66 -14.13
N ARG A 138 -1.69 -9.87 -15.08
CA ARG A 138 -1.17 -8.52 -15.35
C ARG A 138 -1.49 -7.55 -14.21
N ILE A 139 -2.61 -7.72 -13.54
CA ILE A 139 -2.97 -6.93 -12.36
C ILE A 139 -2.05 -7.27 -11.19
N ILE A 140 -1.70 -8.55 -11.00
CA ILE A 140 -0.74 -8.96 -9.97
C ILE A 140 0.65 -8.39 -10.27
N GLU A 141 1.11 -8.44 -11.53
CA GLU A 141 2.36 -7.80 -11.93
C GLU A 141 2.35 -6.29 -11.64
N LEU A 142 1.24 -5.61 -11.94
CA LEU A 142 1.07 -4.19 -11.61
C LEU A 142 1.15 -3.95 -10.10
N ALA A 143 0.53 -4.81 -9.30
CA ALA A 143 0.61 -4.73 -7.84
C ALA A 143 2.04 -4.98 -7.33
N MET A 144 2.78 -5.91 -7.95
CA MET A 144 4.19 -6.13 -7.64
C MET A 144 5.02 -4.88 -7.93
N ASP A 145 4.87 -4.30 -9.13
CA ASP A 145 5.54 -3.07 -9.54
C ASP A 145 5.22 -1.92 -8.56
N LYS A 146 3.94 -1.79 -8.16
CA LYS A 146 3.49 -0.79 -7.19
C LYS A 146 4.07 -1.00 -5.78
N LEU A 147 4.25 -2.24 -5.31
CA LEU A 147 4.88 -2.49 -4.01
C LEU A 147 6.37 -2.11 -3.98
N ILE A 148 7.06 -2.05 -5.12
CA ILE A 148 8.48 -1.69 -5.21
C ILE A 148 8.72 -0.25 -5.71
N GLY A 149 7.74 0.63 -5.53
CA GLY A 149 7.86 2.05 -5.88
C GLY A 149 7.51 2.37 -7.33
N GLY A 150 6.71 1.53 -8.00
CA GLY A 150 6.31 1.71 -9.40
C GLY A 150 7.36 1.28 -10.43
N GLN A 151 8.42 0.60 -10.00
CA GLN A 151 9.45 0.07 -10.89
C GLN A 151 9.01 -1.26 -11.50
N PHE A 152 9.48 -1.55 -12.72
CA PHE A 152 9.24 -2.86 -13.33
C PHE A 152 10.01 -3.96 -12.59
N PHE A 153 9.30 -4.92 -12.01
CA PHE A 153 9.85 -5.95 -11.12
C PHE A 153 11.00 -6.74 -11.75
N GLY A 154 10.90 -7.09 -13.03
CA GLY A 154 11.93 -7.86 -13.74
C GLY A 154 13.28 -7.14 -13.88
N LEU A 155 13.29 -5.80 -13.83
CA LEU A 155 14.51 -4.98 -13.80
C LEU A 155 14.94 -4.70 -12.36
N TRP A 156 13.99 -4.38 -11.49
CA TRP A 156 14.23 -4.11 -10.08
C TRP A 156 14.96 -5.29 -9.40
N LYS A 157 14.52 -6.52 -9.67
CA LYS A 157 15.10 -7.74 -9.09
C LYS A 157 16.51 -8.10 -9.58
N LYS A 158 17.06 -7.40 -10.60
CA LYS A 158 18.42 -7.62 -11.10
C LYS A 158 19.44 -6.66 -10.47
N ASN A 159 19.01 -5.48 -10.04
CA ASN A 159 19.87 -4.40 -9.54
C ASN A 159 19.74 -4.19 -8.02
N VAL A 160 19.55 -5.29 -7.29
CA VAL A 160 18.89 -5.29 -5.98
C VAL A 160 19.77 -4.69 -4.87
N HIS A 161 19.38 -3.52 -4.41
CA HIS A 161 19.66 -3.05 -3.06
C HIS A 161 18.32 -2.95 -2.30
N ILE A 162 17.91 -4.03 -1.62
CA ILE A 162 16.70 -4.03 -0.78
C ILE A 162 16.95 -3.15 0.43
N GLY A 163 16.27 -2.01 0.49
CA GLY A 163 16.29 -1.12 1.64
C GLY A 163 15.19 -1.40 2.64
N ILE A 164 15.16 -0.59 3.70
CA ILE A 164 14.08 -0.58 4.71
C ILE A 164 12.73 -0.29 4.05
N LEU A 165 12.66 0.75 3.20
CA LEU A 165 11.41 1.14 2.52
C LEU A 165 10.81 -0.02 1.70
N ASP A 166 11.62 -0.64 0.83
CA ASP A 166 11.19 -1.80 0.03
C ASP A 166 10.72 -2.94 0.92
N THR A 167 11.45 -3.22 2.00
CA THR A 167 11.12 -4.30 2.93
C THR A 167 9.77 -4.08 3.61
N LEU A 168 9.52 -2.87 4.10
CA LEU A 168 8.26 -2.52 4.76
C LEU A 168 7.08 -2.59 3.78
N ALA A 169 7.30 -2.18 2.53
CA ALA A 169 6.32 -2.27 1.46
C ALA A 169 6.03 -3.72 1.06
N ILE A 170 7.06 -4.53 0.83
CA ILE A 170 6.92 -5.93 0.40
C ILE A 170 6.29 -6.77 1.50
N LEU A 171 6.72 -6.63 2.76
CA LEU A 171 6.21 -7.46 3.86
C LEU A 171 4.89 -6.94 4.45
N GLY A 172 4.61 -5.65 4.31
CA GLY A 172 3.45 -4.97 4.89
C GLY A 172 2.10 -5.66 4.64
N PRO A 173 1.75 -6.00 3.37
CA PRO A 173 0.47 -6.64 3.03
C PRO A 173 0.19 -7.96 3.76
N ARG A 174 1.23 -8.68 4.22
CA ARG A 174 1.08 -10.02 4.82
C ARG A 174 1.38 -10.04 6.32
N LEU A 175 2.27 -9.16 6.80
CA LEU A 175 2.69 -9.13 8.20
C LEU A 175 1.95 -8.12 9.07
N CYS A 176 1.11 -7.26 8.48
CA CYS A 176 0.41 -6.17 9.18
C CYS A 176 1.38 -5.29 9.96
N ILE A 177 2.43 -4.81 9.27
CA ILE A 177 3.48 -3.99 9.88
C ILE A 177 2.93 -2.59 10.14
N GLU A 178 2.96 -2.16 11.40
CA GLU A 178 2.61 -0.80 11.81
C GLU A 178 3.83 0.12 11.75
N ILE A 179 3.66 1.26 11.08
CA ILE A 179 4.72 2.25 10.90
C ILE A 179 4.50 3.36 11.91
N ALA A 180 5.55 3.70 12.65
CA ALA A 180 5.51 4.79 13.61
C ALA A 180 5.18 6.11 12.87
N PRO A 181 4.17 6.91 13.31
CA PRO A 181 3.75 8.13 12.59
C PRO A 181 4.87 9.16 12.39
N GLN A 182 5.85 9.18 13.30
CA GLN A 182 7.04 10.04 13.26
C GLN A 182 8.11 9.57 12.26
N SER A 183 7.95 8.39 11.69
CA SER A 183 8.89 7.82 10.73
C SER A 183 8.88 8.60 9.42
N SER A 184 10.07 8.96 8.92
CA SER A 184 10.21 9.54 7.59
C SER A 184 9.74 8.60 6.47
N TYR A 185 9.67 7.29 6.74
CA TYR A 185 9.19 6.30 5.77
C TYR A 185 7.66 6.30 5.60
N ALA A 186 6.90 6.83 6.57
CA ALA A 186 5.44 6.85 6.50
C ALA A 186 4.89 7.57 5.25
N PRO A 187 5.28 8.83 4.95
CA PRO A 187 4.86 9.50 3.72
C PRO A 187 5.37 8.81 2.45
N ASP A 188 6.60 8.30 2.47
CA ASP A 188 7.18 7.61 1.30
C ASP A 188 6.44 6.32 0.94
N LEU A 189 6.00 5.56 1.95
CA LEU A 189 5.21 4.33 1.75
C LEU A 189 3.82 4.63 1.19
N ILE A 190 3.18 5.74 1.60
CA ILE A 190 1.91 6.18 1.00
C ILE A 190 2.14 6.51 -0.47
N ALA A 191 3.15 7.32 -0.72
CA ALA A 191 3.42 7.89 -2.04
C ALA A 191 3.80 6.84 -3.07
N ASN A 192 4.71 5.93 -2.70
CA ASN A 192 5.37 5.05 -3.66
C ASN A 192 4.87 3.61 -3.57
N ASN A 193 4.36 3.16 -2.42
CA ASN A 193 4.21 1.73 -2.11
C ASN A 193 2.79 1.31 -1.74
N MET A 194 1.79 2.07 -2.21
CA MET A 194 0.37 1.77 -2.01
C MET A 194 -0.06 1.75 -0.54
N ARG A 195 0.69 2.28 0.43
CA ARG A 195 0.19 2.34 1.81
C ARG A 195 -0.94 3.36 1.93
N LEU A 196 -1.93 3.11 2.79
CA LEU A 196 -3.02 4.07 2.99
C LEU A 196 -2.63 5.13 4.02
N CYS A 197 -2.98 6.38 3.73
CA CYS A 197 -3.06 7.45 4.72
C CYS A 197 -4.39 7.31 5.47
N ILE A 198 -4.34 6.99 6.76
CA ILE A 198 -5.54 6.81 7.59
C ILE A 198 -5.92 8.12 8.28
N SER A 199 -4.91 8.86 8.72
CA SER A 199 -5.10 10.20 9.24
C SER A 199 -3.80 11.00 9.17
N VAL A 200 -3.94 12.31 9.28
CA VAL A 200 -2.91 13.31 9.46
C VAL A 200 -3.14 13.88 10.86
N LEU A 201 -2.09 13.98 11.66
CA LEU A 201 -2.20 14.56 13.00
C LEU A 201 -2.53 16.06 12.92
N GLU A 202 -3.14 16.60 13.97
CA GLU A 202 -3.63 18.00 14.02
C GLU A 202 -2.55 19.05 13.72
N ASP A 203 -1.28 18.73 13.97
CA ASP A 203 -0.15 19.61 13.66
C ASP A 203 0.34 19.52 12.20
N HIS A 204 -0.35 18.73 11.37
CA HIS A 204 -0.07 18.45 9.96
C HIS A 204 1.36 17.95 9.68
N LYS A 205 2.11 17.51 10.71
CA LYS A 205 3.49 17.05 10.53
C LYS A 205 3.59 15.56 10.25
N TYR A 206 2.71 14.78 10.83
CA TYR A 206 2.80 13.33 10.86
C TYR A 206 1.55 12.70 10.27
N VAL A 207 1.75 11.53 9.67
CA VAL A 207 0.71 10.74 9.03
C VAL A 207 0.64 9.37 9.67
N VAL A 208 -0.57 8.96 10.03
CA VAL A 208 -0.87 7.60 10.46
C VAL A 208 -1.20 6.78 9.24
N THR A 209 -0.52 5.64 9.09
CA THR A 209 -0.59 4.86 7.86
C THR A 209 -0.84 3.39 8.14
N SER A 210 -1.63 2.76 7.29
CA SER A 210 -1.95 1.34 7.39
C SER A 210 -1.88 0.65 6.05
N MET A 211 -1.66 -0.66 6.09
CA MET A 211 -1.94 -1.55 4.98
C MET A 211 -3.29 -2.18 5.24
N SER A 212 -4.26 -1.92 4.39
CA SER A 212 -5.56 -2.58 4.46
C SER A 212 -5.46 -4.03 3.99
N THR A 213 -6.46 -4.82 4.35
CA THR A 213 -6.62 -6.19 3.83
C THR A 213 -6.87 -6.12 2.32
N GLU A 214 -5.81 -6.34 1.55
CA GLU A 214 -5.83 -6.31 0.10
C GLU A 214 -5.27 -7.60 -0.47
N PRO A 215 -6.15 -8.58 -0.70
CA PRO A 215 -5.93 -9.75 -1.53
C PRO A 215 -4.84 -9.68 -2.61
N VAL A 216 -4.96 -8.72 -3.54
CA VAL A 216 -4.02 -8.55 -4.65
C VAL A 216 -2.62 -8.15 -4.18
N LEU A 217 -2.52 -7.29 -3.16
CA LEU A 217 -1.23 -6.87 -2.60
C LEU A 217 -0.59 -8.00 -1.78
N ALA A 218 -1.39 -8.81 -1.08
CA ALA A 218 -0.91 -9.99 -0.36
C ALA A 218 -0.33 -11.03 -1.33
N GLU A 219 -0.99 -11.26 -2.46
CA GLU A 219 -0.48 -12.11 -3.53
C GLU A 219 0.82 -11.57 -4.15
N ALA A 220 0.83 -10.29 -4.52
CA ALA A 220 2.02 -9.65 -5.07
C ALA A 220 3.21 -9.73 -4.11
N SER A 221 2.97 -9.45 -2.82
CA SER A 221 3.94 -9.62 -1.74
C SER A 221 4.48 -11.05 -1.68
N ALA A 222 3.59 -12.05 -1.69
CA ALA A 222 3.99 -13.46 -1.66
C ALA A 222 4.88 -13.82 -2.85
N ARG A 223 4.54 -13.38 -4.06
CA ARG A 223 5.35 -13.63 -5.26
C ARG A 223 6.73 -12.98 -5.18
N ILE A 224 6.82 -11.74 -4.70
CA ILE A 224 8.11 -11.05 -4.52
C ILE A 224 8.96 -11.77 -3.47
N MET A 225 8.39 -12.07 -2.31
CA MET A 225 9.09 -12.74 -1.20
C MET A 225 9.67 -14.10 -1.60
N ASN A 226 9.03 -14.76 -2.58
CA ASN A 226 9.34 -16.11 -3.00
C ASN A 226 9.99 -16.22 -4.39
N ASP A 227 10.32 -15.09 -5.02
CA ASP A 227 11.10 -15.07 -6.26
C ASP A 227 12.54 -15.55 -5.97
N SER A 228 13.13 -16.31 -6.90
CA SER A 228 14.46 -16.91 -6.73
C SER A 228 15.58 -15.88 -6.58
N ASP A 229 15.38 -14.67 -7.11
CA ASP A 229 16.37 -13.59 -7.08
C ASP A 229 16.27 -12.77 -5.78
N ILE A 230 15.23 -13.01 -4.96
CA ILE A 230 14.96 -12.27 -3.73
C ILE A 230 15.31 -13.13 -2.51
N SER A 231 16.17 -12.59 -1.66
CA SER A 231 16.57 -13.26 -0.42
C SER A 231 15.66 -12.86 0.73
N LEU A 232 14.88 -13.81 1.25
CA LEU A 232 14.07 -13.62 2.46
C LEU A 232 14.91 -13.16 3.66
N THR A 233 16.13 -13.69 3.81
CA THR A 233 17.06 -13.27 4.87
C THR A 233 17.42 -11.78 4.76
N LYS A 234 17.59 -11.25 3.54
CA LYS A 234 17.83 -9.81 3.35
C LYS A 234 16.62 -8.98 3.80
N LEU A 235 15.40 -9.38 3.44
CA LEU A 235 14.17 -8.73 3.90
C LEU A 235 14.07 -8.76 5.44
N ILE A 236 14.33 -9.90 6.07
CA ILE A 236 14.30 -10.04 7.55
C ILE A 236 15.34 -9.13 8.20
N ASN A 237 16.55 -9.05 7.64
CA ASN A 237 17.61 -8.19 8.17
C ASN A 237 17.22 -6.71 8.10
N GLN A 238 16.63 -6.26 6.99
CA GLN A 238 16.14 -4.88 6.87
C GLN A 238 14.95 -4.60 7.79
N LEU A 239 14.06 -5.58 8.02
CA LEU A 239 12.97 -5.46 8.98
C LEU A 239 13.49 -5.34 10.42
N SER A 240 14.50 -6.15 10.77
CA SER A 240 15.21 -6.06 12.05
C SER A 240 15.84 -4.68 12.24
N GLU A 241 16.45 -4.14 11.19
CA GLU A 241 17.03 -2.80 11.19
C GLU A 241 15.98 -1.71 11.36
N ALA A 242 14.82 -1.83 10.71
CA ALA A 242 13.69 -0.91 10.87
C ALA A 242 13.18 -0.90 12.33
N LEU A 243 13.07 -2.07 12.96
CA LEU A 243 12.70 -2.21 14.37
C LEU A 243 13.73 -1.56 15.31
N LYS A 244 15.03 -1.70 15.03
CA LYS A 244 16.10 -1.06 15.82
C LYS A 244 16.07 0.46 15.71
N LYS A 245 15.70 0.98 14.54
CA LYS A 245 15.58 2.42 14.25
C LYS A 245 14.27 3.04 14.72
N GLY A 246 13.35 2.26 15.31
CA GLY A 246 12.05 2.77 15.75
C GLY A 246 11.11 3.18 14.61
N VAL A 247 11.34 2.65 13.40
CA VAL A 247 10.49 2.88 12.23
C VAL A 247 9.18 2.09 12.34
N VAL A 248 9.27 0.90 12.92
CA VAL A 248 8.16 -0.02 13.17
C VAL A 248 7.91 -0.04 14.67
N ASP A 249 6.64 -0.09 15.08
CA ASP A 249 6.29 -0.18 16.51
C ASP A 249 6.91 -1.45 17.12
N ALA A 250 7.60 -1.27 18.25
CA ALA A 250 8.33 -2.33 18.93
C ALA A 250 7.41 -3.31 19.69
N GLY A 251 6.13 -2.94 19.93
CA GLY A 251 5.20 -3.69 20.77
C GLY A 251 4.87 -5.12 20.33
N TYR A 252 5.16 -5.49 19.08
CA TYR A 252 4.66 -6.75 18.47
C TYR A 252 5.74 -7.66 17.87
N ARG A 253 6.97 -7.64 18.38
CA ARG A 253 8.09 -8.41 17.79
C ARG A 253 7.85 -9.92 17.78
N GLY A 254 7.24 -10.47 18.85
CA GLY A 254 6.93 -11.90 18.95
C GLY A 254 5.86 -12.32 17.96
N GLU A 255 4.78 -11.54 17.87
CA GLU A 255 3.67 -11.69 16.96
C GLU A 255 4.11 -11.57 15.50
N LEU A 256 4.97 -10.59 15.19
CA LEU A 256 5.55 -10.41 13.87
C LEU A 256 6.39 -11.61 13.45
N THR A 257 7.19 -12.15 14.37
CA THR A 257 7.98 -13.37 14.15
C THR A 257 7.07 -14.56 13.91
N ALA A 258 6.02 -14.73 14.72
CA ALA A 258 5.05 -15.80 14.57
C ALA A 258 4.31 -15.71 13.22
N ARG A 259 3.82 -14.53 12.82
CA ARG A 259 3.19 -14.29 11.51
C ARG A 259 4.12 -14.66 10.36
N LEU A 260 5.39 -14.27 10.44
CA LEU A 260 6.38 -14.61 9.41
C LEU A 260 6.59 -16.13 9.30
N LEU A 261 6.70 -16.84 10.43
CA LEU A 261 6.84 -18.30 10.44
C LEU A 261 5.62 -18.99 9.83
N LEU A 262 4.41 -18.56 10.22
CA LEU A 262 3.16 -19.09 9.69
C LEU A 262 3.03 -18.85 8.18
N LEU A 263 3.33 -17.65 7.70
CA LEU A 263 3.33 -17.34 6.27
C LEU A 263 4.38 -18.12 5.50
N ASN A 264 5.58 -18.27 6.04
CA ASN A 264 6.65 -19.03 5.39
C ASN A 264 6.28 -20.52 5.29
N ALA A 265 5.59 -21.08 6.29
CA ALA A 265 5.06 -22.44 6.21
C ALA A 265 4.00 -22.55 5.10
N TRP A 266 3.07 -21.60 5.01
CA TRP A 266 2.07 -21.56 3.95
C TRP A 266 2.72 -21.47 2.56
N ASP A 267 3.67 -20.56 2.36
CA ASP A 267 4.38 -20.38 1.10
C ASP A 267 5.16 -21.63 0.69
N CYS A 268 5.76 -22.33 1.65
CA CYS A 268 6.42 -23.61 1.41
C CYS A 268 5.43 -24.67 0.89
N CYS A 269 4.20 -24.76 1.44
CA CYS A 269 3.16 -25.64 0.92
C CYS A 269 2.84 -25.31 -0.55
N ILE A 270 2.61 -24.03 -0.83
CA ILE A 270 2.23 -23.61 -2.19
C ILE A 270 3.35 -23.82 -3.20
N LYS A 271 4.61 -23.52 -2.83
CA LYS A 271 5.77 -23.81 -3.68
C LYS A 271 5.86 -25.28 -4.06
N LYS A 272 5.64 -26.19 -3.10
CA LYS A 272 5.62 -27.64 -3.36
C LYS A 272 4.52 -28.00 -4.38
N LYS A 273 3.29 -27.49 -4.19
CA LYS A 273 2.18 -27.69 -5.13
C LYS A 273 2.52 -27.20 -6.54
N ILE A 274 3.04 -25.98 -6.69
CA ILE A 274 3.45 -25.39 -7.97
C ILE A 274 4.51 -26.26 -8.65
N LEU A 275 5.52 -26.74 -7.91
CA LEU A 275 6.57 -27.59 -8.45
C LEU A 275 6.02 -28.93 -8.95
N ASP A 276 5.09 -29.54 -8.23
CA ASP A 276 4.50 -30.82 -8.60
C ASP A 276 3.55 -30.70 -9.80
N GLU A 277 2.82 -29.60 -9.93
CA GLU A 277 1.98 -29.31 -11.10
C GLU A 277 2.81 -29.08 -12.37
N LYS A 278 3.96 -28.37 -12.24
CA LYS A 278 4.92 -28.19 -13.33
C LYS A 278 5.48 -29.52 -13.83
N LYS A 279 5.86 -30.42 -12.92
CA LYS A 279 6.31 -31.78 -13.29
C LYS A 279 5.22 -32.55 -14.04
N LYS A 280 3.96 -32.40 -13.63
CA LYS A 280 2.81 -33.05 -14.25
C LYS A 280 2.32 -32.37 -15.54
N LYS A 281 2.87 -31.20 -15.92
CA LYS A 281 2.41 -30.37 -17.07
C LYS A 281 0.91 -30.06 -17.03
N THR A 282 0.34 -29.94 -15.84
CA THR A 282 -1.12 -29.81 -15.64
C THR A 282 -1.58 -28.36 -15.52
N ASN A 283 -0.73 -27.46 -15.01
CA ASN A 283 -1.00 -26.03 -14.86
C ASN A 283 0.32 -25.26 -14.66
N ASP A 284 0.35 -23.97 -15.03
CA ASP A 284 1.51 -23.07 -14.82
C ASP A 284 1.17 -21.86 -13.94
N SER A 285 0.08 -21.96 -13.15
CA SER A 285 -0.28 -20.91 -12.19
C SER A 285 0.80 -20.75 -11.12
N LYS A 286 1.23 -19.50 -10.90
CA LYS A 286 2.24 -19.12 -9.90
C LYS A 286 1.61 -18.47 -8.66
N ASN A 287 0.31 -18.65 -8.48
CA ASN A 287 -0.48 -17.97 -7.46
C ASN A 287 -0.19 -18.52 -6.05
N TYR A 288 -0.11 -17.62 -5.06
CA TYR A 288 -0.01 -17.93 -3.63
C TYR A 288 -1.37 -17.88 -2.90
N PHE A 289 -2.41 -17.26 -3.48
CA PHE A 289 -3.81 -17.30 -3.00
C PHE A 289 -4.48 -18.67 -3.21
N ARG A 290 -3.84 -19.75 -2.78
CA ARG A 290 -4.35 -21.11 -2.93
C ARG A 290 -4.67 -21.72 -1.58
N PHE A 291 -5.68 -22.57 -1.51
CA PHE A 291 -6.02 -23.25 -0.26
C PHE A 291 -4.94 -24.28 0.10
N VAL A 292 -4.74 -24.46 1.40
CA VAL A 292 -3.83 -25.44 1.99
C VAL A 292 -4.62 -26.21 3.04
N THR A 293 -4.51 -27.54 3.04
CA THR A 293 -5.17 -28.34 4.08
C THR A 293 -4.45 -28.14 5.42
N LEU A 294 -5.15 -28.34 6.53
CA LEU A 294 -4.53 -28.27 7.86
C LEU A 294 -3.32 -29.22 7.97
N GLU A 295 -3.45 -30.41 7.39
CA GLU A 295 -2.38 -31.41 7.36
C GLU A 295 -1.15 -30.91 6.59
N GLU A 296 -1.33 -30.39 5.37
CA GLU A 296 -0.26 -29.83 4.55
C GLU A 296 0.46 -28.69 5.27
N PHE A 297 -0.32 -27.82 5.92
CA PHE A 297 0.20 -26.66 6.65
C PHE A 297 1.03 -27.08 7.86
N LEU A 298 0.49 -27.98 8.71
CA LEU A 298 1.19 -28.45 9.91
C LEU A 298 2.45 -29.24 9.58
N LYS A 299 2.43 -30.05 8.50
CA LYS A 299 3.63 -30.71 7.95
C LYS A 299 4.71 -29.72 7.54
N SER A 300 4.32 -28.55 7.03
CA SER A 300 5.30 -27.53 6.63
C SER A 300 5.76 -26.63 7.78
N LEU A 301 4.94 -26.47 8.81
CA LEU A 301 5.22 -25.60 9.95
C LEU A 301 6.08 -26.29 11.01
N LEU A 302 5.81 -27.57 11.28
CA LEU A 302 6.42 -28.32 12.38
C LEU A 302 7.61 -29.15 11.91
N ALA A 303 8.56 -29.39 12.82
CA ALA A 303 9.59 -30.39 12.59
C ALA A 303 8.98 -31.80 12.53
N ASP A 304 9.56 -32.69 11.73
CA ASP A 304 9.02 -34.03 11.45
C ASP A 304 8.71 -34.82 12.74
N ASN A 305 9.61 -34.77 13.73
CA ASN A 305 9.44 -35.45 15.01
C ASN A 305 8.29 -34.90 15.88
N VAL A 306 7.90 -33.64 15.67
CA VAL A 306 6.75 -33.02 16.34
C VAL A 306 5.46 -33.36 15.59
N TYR A 307 5.51 -33.30 14.26
CA TYR A 307 4.36 -33.63 13.41
C TYR A 307 3.89 -35.08 13.61
N GLU A 308 4.81 -36.05 13.65
CA GLU A 308 4.47 -37.47 13.87
C GLU A 308 3.74 -37.72 15.20
N LYS A 309 3.98 -36.90 16.23
CA LYS A 309 3.29 -37.02 17.52
C LYS A 309 1.83 -36.59 17.47
N ILE A 310 1.47 -35.71 16.52
CA ILE A 310 0.10 -35.17 16.40
C ILE A 310 -0.66 -35.72 15.20
N LYS A 311 0.02 -36.37 14.26
CA LYS A 311 -0.55 -36.87 13.00
C LYS A 311 -1.80 -37.72 13.20
N ASN A 312 -1.74 -38.69 14.12
CA ASN A 312 -2.88 -39.59 14.39
C ASN A 312 -4.14 -38.84 14.85
N ARG A 313 -4.00 -37.67 15.48
CA ARG A 313 -5.14 -36.84 15.92
C ARG A 313 -5.79 -36.05 14.79
N LEU A 314 -5.10 -35.88 13.66
CA LEU A 314 -5.61 -35.17 12.49
C LEU A 314 -6.46 -36.09 11.60
N GLU A 315 -6.27 -37.40 11.69
CA GLU A 315 -7.00 -38.41 10.91
C GLU A 315 -8.40 -38.72 11.51
N GLU A 316 -8.68 -38.27 12.74
CA GLU A 316 -9.94 -38.50 13.48
C GLU A 316 -10.98 -37.37 13.30
N THR A 317 -10.65 -36.29 12.58
CA THR A 317 -11.50 -35.11 12.32
C THR A 317 -11.79 -34.92 10.85
#